data_AF-E2BJW0-F1
#
_entry.id   AF-E2BJW0-F1
#
_cell.length_a   1.000
_cell.length_b   1.000
_cell.length_c   1.000
_cell.angle_alpha   90.00
_cell.angle_beta   90.00
_cell.angle_gamma   90.00
#
_symmetry.space_group_name_H-M   'P 1'
#
loop_
_entity.id
_entity.type
_entity.pdbx_description
1 polymer ?
#
loop_
_entity_poly.entity_id
_entity_poly.type
_entity_poly.pdbx_seq_one_letter_code
_entity_poly.pdbx_strand_id
1 'polypeptide(L)'
;MESCAFKSIMSCILGYGLGAAIGLFSSSVNPNVASVEKQQSAREILREMKTTTLSYAKNFAVIGCIFSAIECSIESYRGKTDWKNGTYAGGLTGGIIGLRAGIKAGLIGAAGFATFSTVIDYYMHRS
;
A
#
# COMPACT_ATOMS: atom_id res chain seq x y z
N MET A 1 -6.25 -16.02 -18.05
CA MET A 1 -6.37 -16.08 -16.58
C MET A 1 -4.97 -16.20 -16.02
N GLU A 2 -4.34 -15.08 -15.66
CA GLU A 2 -3.22 -15.18 -14.72
C GLU A 2 -3.79 -15.63 -13.37
N SER A 3 -3.09 -16.51 -12.66
CA SER A 3 -3.54 -16.94 -11.34
C SER A 3 -3.63 -15.71 -10.43
N CYS A 4 -4.79 -15.48 -9.77
CA CYS A 4 -4.94 -14.38 -8.81
C CYS A 4 -3.84 -14.40 -7.75
N ALA A 5 -3.35 -15.58 -7.38
CA ALA A 5 -2.18 -15.76 -6.53
C ALA A 5 -0.91 -15.13 -7.11
N PHE A 6 -0.63 -15.35 -8.41
CA PHE A 6 0.53 -14.77 -9.07
C PHE A 6 0.44 -13.24 -9.16
N LYS A 7 -0.72 -12.70 -9.58
CA LYS A 7 -0.97 -11.25 -9.64
C LYS A 7 -0.77 -10.61 -8.25
N SER A 8 -1.34 -11.23 -7.21
CA SER A 8 -1.21 -10.74 -5.83
C SER A 8 0.22 -10.80 -5.30
N ILE A 9 0.99 -11.86 -5.60
CA ILE A 9 2.40 -11.97 -5.20
C ILE A 9 3.24 -10.91 -5.90
N MET A 10 3.04 -10.68 -7.21
CA MET A 10 3.74 -9.64 -7.94
C MET A 10 3.41 -8.25 -7.38
N SER A 11 2.14 -7.95 -7.14
CA SER A 11 1.72 -6.70 -6.49
C SER A 11 2.29 -6.54 -5.08
N CYS A 12 2.43 -7.63 -4.34
CA CYS A 12 3.08 -7.64 -3.01
C CYS A 12 4.56 -7.28 -3.12
N ILE A 13 5.30 -7.88 -4.05
CA ILE A 13 6.74 -7.61 -4.27
C ILE A 13 6.94 -6.17 -4.74
N LEU A 14 6.13 -5.70 -5.69
CA LEU A 14 6.18 -4.32 -6.19
C LEU A 14 5.83 -3.32 -5.08
N GLY A 15 4.80 -3.60 -4.28
CA GLY A 15 4.43 -2.80 -3.12
C GLY A 15 5.54 -2.76 -2.07
N TYR A 16 6.20 -3.89 -1.81
CA TYR A 16 7.35 -3.96 -0.90
C TYR A 16 8.51 -3.09 -1.39
N GLY A 17 8.87 -3.18 -2.68
CA GLY A 17 9.94 -2.39 -3.29
C GLY A 17 9.66 -0.89 -3.22
N LEU A 18 8.45 -0.48 -3.57
CA LEU A 18 8.01 0.92 -3.48
C LEU A 18 8.03 1.41 -2.03
N GLY A 19 7.50 0.62 -1.09
CA GLY A 19 7.49 0.98 0.33
C GLY A 19 8.89 1.06 0.94
N ALA A 20 9.83 0.23 0.47
CA ALA A 20 11.24 0.33 0.89
C ALA A 20 11.88 1.62 0.36
N ALA A 21 11.64 2.00 -0.90
CA ALA A 21 12.15 3.24 -1.47
C ALA A 21 11.59 4.49 -0.73
N ILE A 22 10.28 4.50 -0.47
CA ILE A 22 9.63 5.58 0.29
C ILE A 22 10.13 5.61 1.74
N GLY A 23 10.30 4.45 2.37
CA GLY A 23 10.82 4.36 3.74
C GLY A 23 12.26 4.88 3.87
N LEU A 24 13.14 4.50 2.95
CA LEU A 24 14.52 4.99 2.90
C LEU A 24 14.58 6.50 2.67
N PHE A 25 13.76 7.01 1.73
CA PHE A 25 13.68 8.44 1.46
C PHE A 25 13.11 9.22 2.65
N SER A 26 12.06 8.72 3.29
CA SER A 26 11.49 9.36 4.47
C SER A 26 12.49 9.41 5.63
N SER A 27 13.28 8.35 5.82
CA SER A 27 14.32 8.31 6.84
C SER A 27 15.53 9.20 6.51
N SER A 28 15.81 9.49 5.23
CA SER A 28 16.90 10.38 4.85
C SER A 28 16.54 11.87 4.99
N VAL A 29 15.28 12.24 4.75
CA VAL A 29 14.83 13.65 4.85
C VAL A 29 14.41 14.07 6.25
N ASN A 30 14.05 13.13 7.12
CA ASN A 30 13.72 13.40 8.53
C ASN A 30 14.40 12.37 9.46
N PRO A 31 15.68 12.54 9.81
CA PRO A 31 16.36 11.67 10.76
C PRO A 31 15.94 11.91 12.24
N ASN A 32 14.81 12.58 12.49
CA ASN A 32 14.42 13.02 13.84
C ASN A 32 13.20 12.25 14.38
N VAL A 33 13.44 11.13 15.03
CA VAL A 33 12.57 10.61 16.08
C VAL A 33 13.44 10.04 17.22
N ALA A 34 13.63 10.87 18.25
CA ALA A 34 14.18 10.51 19.57
C ALA A 34 15.69 10.23 19.69
N SER A 35 16.54 11.23 19.43
CA SER A 35 17.52 11.74 20.43
C SER A 35 18.61 12.57 19.75
N VAL A 36 18.36 13.89 19.68
CA VAL A 36 19.37 14.89 19.29
C VAL A 36 20.53 14.98 20.30
N GLU A 37 20.53 14.21 21.39
CA GLU A 37 21.46 14.42 22.51
C GLU A 37 22.36 13.23 22.88
N LYS A 38 22.26 12.09 22.21
CA LYS A 38 23.28 11.05 22.35
C LYS A 38 23.88 10.79 21.00
N GLN A 39 25.21 10.72 21.01
CA GLN A 39 26.07 10.20 19.96
C GLN A 39 25.63 8.76 19.60
N GLN A 40 24.46 8.62 18.96
CA GLN A 40 23.94 7.33 18.52
C GLN A 40 24.90 6.84 17.46
N SER A 41 25.46 5.66 17.70
CA SER A 41 26.42 5.05 16.81
C SER A 41 25.79 4.96 15.41
N ALA A 42 26.56 5.12 14.34
CA ALA A 42 26.08 4.92 12.96
C ALA A 42 25.31 3.58 12.82
N ARG A 43 25.62 2.60 13.67
CA ARG A 43 24.94 1.31 13.76
C ARG A 43 23.50 1.39 14.31
N GLU A 44 23.20 2.30 15.23
CA GLU A 44 21.85 2.53 15.76
C GLU A 44 20.98 3.25 14.74
N ILE A 45 21.51 4.30 14.10
CA ILE A 45 20.82 5.01 13.02
C ILE A 45 20.49 4.05 11.87
N LEU A 46 21.46 3.24 11.42
CA LEU A 46 21.21 2.22 10.40
C LEU A 46 20.17 1.19 10.83
N ARG A 47 20.11 0.84 12.13
CA ARG A 47 19.14 -0.11 12.67
C ARG A 47 17.74 0.48 12.71
N GLU A 48 17.61 1.75 13.06
CA GLU A 48 16.35 2.48 13.04
C GLU A 48 15.85 2.72 11.61
N MET A 49 16.72 3.20 10.72
CA MET A 49 16.42 3.34 9.28
C MET A 49 15.94 2.01 8.69
N LYS A 50 16.61 0.90 9.00
CA LYS A 50 16.18 -0.44 8.57
C LYS A 50 14.82 -0.81 9.14
N THR A 51 14.57 -0.58 10.42
CA THR A 51 13.31 -0.96 11.07
C THR A 51 12.13 -0.17 10.49
N THR A 52 12.31 1.14 10.33
CA THR A 52 11.32 2.05 9.73
C THR A 52 11.08 1.70 8.26
N THR A 53 12.14 1.53 7.47
CA THR A 53 12.05 1.13 6.05
C THR A 53 11.32 -0.21 5.90
N LEU A 54 11.66 -1.21 6.72
CA LEU A 54 10.99 -2.52 6.69
C LEU A 54 9.52 -2.42 7.10
N SER A 55 9.18 -1.53 8.03
CA SER A 55 7.78 -1.27 8.40
C SER A 55 7.00 -0.70 7.22
N TYR A 56 7.52 0.33 6.55
CA TYR A 56 6.89 0.89 5.34
C TYR A 56 6.75 -0.17 4.24
N ALA A 57 7.83 -0.88 3.93
CA ALA A 57 7.84 -1.94 2.92
C ALA A 57 6.76 -3.00 3.19
N LYS A 58 6.63 -3.48 4.43
CA LYS A 58 5.59 -4.44 4.82
C LYS A 58 4.18 -3.88 4.66
N ASN A 59 3.94 -2.64 5.09
CA ASN A 59 2.61 -2.02 4.98
C ASN A 59 2.18 -1.87 3.51
N PHE A 60 3.06 -1.36 2.65
CA PHE A 60 2.77 -1.23 1.21
C PHE A 60 2.63 -2.59 0.50
N ALA A 61 3.42 -3.59 0.90
CA ALA A 61 3.27 -4.96 0.40
C ALA A 61 1.88 -5.54 0.72
N VAL A 62 1.42 -5.38 1.96
CA VAL A 62 0.09 -5.83 2.40
C VAL A 62 -1.02 -5.12 1.64
N ILE A 63 -0.93 -3.79 1.48
CA ILE A 63 -1.90 -3.01 0.71
C ILE A 63 -1.97 -3.51 -0.74
N GLY A 64 -0.84 -3.65 -1.42
CA GLY A 64 -0.78 -4.11 -2.82
C GLY A 64 -1.30 -5.53 -3.00
N CYS A 65 -0.98 -6.43 -2.06
CA CYS A 65 -1.48 -7.81 -2.06
C CYS A 65 -3.00 -7.86 -1.90
N ILE A 66 -3.56 -7.15 -0.92
CA ILE A 66 -5.01 -7.12 -0.66
C ILE A 66 -5.75 -6.49 -1.84
N PHE A 67 -5.26 -5.37 -2.38
CA PHE A 67 -5.84 -4.72 -3.53
C PHE A 67 -5.94 -5.66 -4.73
N SER A 68 -4.82 -6.26 -5.14
CA SER A 68 -4.80 -7.16 -6.30
C SER A 68 -5.61 -8.44 -6.07
N ALA A 69 -5.67 -8.96 -4.85
CA ALA A 69 -6.47 -10.14 -4.53
C ALA A 69 -7.97 -9.86 -4.66
N ILE A 70 -8.43 -8.72 -4.15
CA ILE A 70 -9.83 -8.30 -4.24
C ILE A 70 -10.20 -7.98 -5.67
N GLU A 71 -9.36 -7.21 -6.39
CA GLU A 71 -9.57 -6.88 -7.79
C GLU A 71 -9.72 -8.14 -8.65
N CYS A 72 -8.79 -9.10 -8.51
CA CYS A 72 -8.84 -10.35 -9.28
C CYS A 72 -10.05 -11.21 -8.93
N SER A 73 -10.49 -11.19 -7.66
CA SER A 73 -11.70 -11.89 -7.22
C SER A 73 -12.97 -11.27 -7.80
N ILE A 74 -13.06 -9.94 -7.82
CA ILE A 74 -14.17 -9.19 -8.43
C ILE A 74 -14.20 -9.43 -9.94
N GLU A 75 -13.06 -9.40 -10.60
CA GLU A 75 -12.92 -9.65 -12.03
C GLU A 75 -13.33 -11.08 -12.39
N SER A 76 -12.87 -12.06 -11.62
CA SER A 76 -13.23 -13.47 -11.81
C SER A 76 -14.73 -13.71 -11.61
N TYR A 77 -15.36 -13.02 -10.65
CA TYR A 77 -16.80 -13.13 -10.40
C TYR A 77 -17.65 -12.41 -11.47
N ARG A 78 -17.23 -11.23 -11.92
CA ARG A 78 -17.99 -10.41 -12.89
C ARG A 78 -17.71 -10.73 -14.35
N GLY A 79 -16.58 -11.38 -14.64
CA GLY A 79 -16.13 -11.69 -15.99
C GLY A 79 -15.86 -10.47 -16.87
N LYS A 80 -15.64 -9.28 -16.26
CA LYS A 80 -15.42 -8.01 -16.95
C LYS A 80 -14.29 -7.24 -16.30
N THR A 81 -13.44 -6.64 -17.12
CA THR A 81 -12.29 -5.81 -16.72
C THR A 81 -12.62 -4.34 -17.00
N ASP A 82 -13.10 -3.61 -15.99
CA ASP A 82 -13.48 -2.19 -16.11
C ASP A 82 -12.87 -1.37 -14.97
N TRP A 83 -12.76 -0.04 -15.13
CA TRP A 83 -12.36 0.92 -14.09
C TRP A 83 -13.14 0.82 -12.76
N LYS A 84 -14.36 0.27 -12.81
CA LYS A 84 -15.17 0.00 -11.62
C LYS A 84 -14.52 -1.04 -10.71
N ASN A 85 -13.79 -2.01 -11.27
CA ASN A 85 -13.16 -3.08 -10.48
C ASN A 85 -12.11 -2.51 -9.54
N GLY A 86 -11.26 -1.60 -10.02
CA GLY A 86 -10.27 -0.94 -9.16
C GLY A 86 -10.92 0.03 -8.16
N THR A 87 -12.05 0.65 -8.49
CA THR A 87 -12.84 1.43 -7.52
C THR A 87 -13.30 0.58 -6.34
N TYR A 88 -13.92 -0.57 -6.63
CA TYR A 88 -14.41 -1.50 -5.61
C TYR A 88 -13.26 -2.12 -4.83
N ALA A 89 -12.19 -2.54 -5.51
CA ALA A 89 -11.01 -3.10 -4.87
C ALA A 89 -10.32 -2.09 -3.96
N GLY A 90 -10.16 -0.84 -4.41
CA GLY A 90 -9.61 0.26 -3.63
C GLY A 90 -10.46 0.54 -2.40
N GLY A 91 -11.76 0.74 -2.57
CA GLY A 91 -12.69 0.99 -1.47
C GLY A 91 -12.71 -0.13 -0.44
N LEU A 92 -12.74 -1.39 -0.88
CA LEU A 92 -12.75 -2.55 0.02
C LEU A 92 -11.40 -2.68 0.74
N THR A 93 -10.28 -2.51 0.05
CA THR A 93 -8.93 -2.55 0.64
C THR A 93 -8.75 -1.46 1.69
N GLY A 94 -9.06 -0.22 1.34
CA GLY A 94 -8.97 0.93 2.25
C GLY A 94 -9.91 0.81 3.44
N GLY A 95 -11.12 0.28 3.22
CA GLY A 95 -12.08 -0.03 4.28
C GLY A 95 -11.56 -1.10 5.23
N ILE A 96 -11.15 -2.27 4.74
CA ILE A 96 -10.67 -3.39 5.57
C ILE A 96 -9.45 -2.98 6.40
N ILE A 97 -8.51 -2.24 5.81
CA ILE A 97 -7.31 -1.80 6.51
C ILE A 97 -7.65 -0.68 7.51
N GLY A 98 -8.46 0.29 7.10
CA GLY A 98 -8.84 1.44 7.94
C GLY A 98 -9.75 1.06 9.11
N LEU A 99 -10.55 0.00 8.98
CA LEU A 99 -11.42 -0.49 10.07
C LEU A 99 -10.65 -0.89 11.32
N ARG A 100 -9.36 -1.27 11.19
CA ARG A 100 -8.49 -1.56 12.34
C ARG A 100 -8.22 -0.34 13.21
N ALA A 101 -8.29 0.86 12.64
CA ALA A 101 -8.19 2.13 13.35
C ALA A 101 -9.56 2.71 13.77
N GLY A 102 -10.66 1.99 13.48
CA GLY A 102 -12.03 2.35 13.84
C GLY A 102 -12.94 2.62 12.64
N ILE A 103 -14.24 2.68 12.87
CA ILE A 103 -15.27 2.80 11.81
C ILE A 103 -15.11 4.09 11.00
N LYS A 104 -14.84 5.22 11.67
CA LYS A 104 -14.61 6.51 10.99
C LYS A 104 -13.38 6.48 10.09
N ALA A 105 -12.28 5.89 10.57
CA ALA A 105 -11.06 5.71 9.79
C ALA A 105 -11.29 4.74 8.61
N GLY A 106 -12.08 3.69 8.80
CA GLY A 106 -12.50 2.78 7.74
C GLY A 106 -13.30 3.46 6.64
N LEU A 107 -14.27 4.32 6.97
CA LEU A 107 -15.05 5.07 5.98
C LEU A 107 -14.19 6.07 5.19
N ILE A 108 -13.34 6.82 5.89
CA ILE A 108 -12.42 7.78 5.24
C ILE A 108 -11.40 7.03 4.37
N GLY A 109 -10.86 5.92 4.88
CA GLY A 109 -9.94 5.04 4.14
C GLY A 109 -10.60 4.43 2.90
N ALA A 110 -11.82 3.93 3.01
CA ALA A 110 -12.58 3.41 1.88
C ALA A 110 -12.82 4.50 0.81
N ALA A 111 -13.28 5.69 1.23
CA ALA A 111 -13.51 6.80 0.31
C ALA A 111 -12.21 7.25 -0.37
N GLY A 112 -11.12 7.39 0.38
CA GLY A 112 -9.82 7.81 -0.13
C GLY A 112 -9.25 6.82 -1.15
N PHE A 113 -9.21 5.53 -0.80
CA PHE A 113 -8.70 4.50 -1.71
C PHE A 113 -9.61 4.29 -2.93
N ALA A 114 -10.93 4.34 -2.78
CA ALA A 114 -11.84 4.28 -3.94
C ALA A 114 -11.63 5.45 -4.90
N THR A 115 -11.45 6.66 -4.37
CA THR A 115 -11.20 7.87 -5.16
C THR A 115 -9.83 7.82 -5.83
N PHE A 116 -8.80 7.38 -5.11
CA PHE A 116 -7.46 7.24 -5.69
C PHE A 116 -7.44 6.19 -6.82
N SER A 117 -8.02 5.01 -6.59
CA SER A 117 -8.07 3.95 -7.60
C SER A 117 -8.89 4.36 -8.83
N THR A 118 -10.04 5.02 -8.66
CA THR A 118 -10.82 5.55 -9.80
C THR A 118 -10.02 6.51 -10.66
N VAL A 119 -9.30 7.45 -10.04
CA VAL A 119 -8.51 8.45 -10.76
C VAL A 119 -7.38 7.79 -11.54
N ILE A 120 -6.67 6.84 -10.93
CA ILE A 120 -5.57 6.12 -11.60
C ILE A 120 -6.10 5.26 -12.74
N ASP A 121 -7.15 4.46 -12.52
CA ASP A 121 -7.75 3.61 -13.55
C ASP A 121 -8.32 4.43 -14.71
N TYR A 122 -8.95 5.58 -14.41
CA TYR A 122 -9.47 6.50 -15.41
C TYR A 122 -8.35 7.12 -16.24
N TYR A 123 -7.25 7.52 -15.60
CA TYR A 123 -6.09 8.07 -16.29
C TYR A 123 -5.43 7.03 -17.20
N MET A 124 -5.18 5.82 -16.67
CA MET A 124 -4.53 4.74 -17.43
C MET A 124 -5.38 4.19 -18.58
N HIS A 125 -6.71 4.22 -18.48
CA HIS A 125 -7.59 3.83 -19.60
C HIS A 125 -7.76 4.93 -20.65
N ARG A 126 -7.40 6.18 -20.34
CA ARG A 126 -7.55 7.32 -21.25
C ARG A 126 -6.25 7.66 -22.00
N SER A 127 -5.10 7.27 -21.47
CA SER A 127 -3.77 7.37 -22.11
C SER A 127 -3.50 6.21 -23.05
#